data_AF-A0A3B9Y1H4-F1
#
_entry.id   AF-A0A3B9Y1H4-F1
#
_cell.length_a   1.000
_cell.length_b   1.000
_cell.length_c   1.000
_cell.angle_alpha   90.00
_cell.angle_beta   90.00
_cell.angle_gamma   90.00
#
_symmetry.space_group_name_H-M   'P 1'
#
loop_
_entity.id
_entity.type
_entity.pdbx_description
1 polymer ?
#
loop_
_entity_poly.entity_id
_entity_poly.type
_entity_poly.pdbx_seq_one_letter_code
_entity_poly.pdbx_strand_id
1 'polypeptide(L)'
;MTSMQTSSIHFGLLLHNHQPVGNFPWVFQQVYEESYVPMIEALERHPQVRLSLHYTGSLLDWMEEFQPAFLQRIALLVQRNQVEIVGGGYYEPILPSIPDTDKVAQIRHLSARIQRDFGIKATGMWIAERVWEPGLPHFLREAEIEWTILDDVHFKNVGLEDNDLFGYYATEDQSSIIKVYATSKSLRYTIPWRPVQETIENMRSLATPDGSRIVVMGDDGEKFGSWPDTAPYCWGSDGRSGWIEEFFITLEQNASWLHTIPLGEYARTYPALGRIYLPTSSYIEMTEWALPPQKSYTFGKLLHRLEDEKRDDILQFMRGGFWRNFLVRYHEINNQHKKMLRVHKAVYDAGATPEAGLIHLWKAQANDTYWHGLFGGIYMGHVRSAIYHHLIKAENAADRSRFGDGHWQRYEFTDFDRDSQDELIVESDQQNLYIDPQRGGTLFEWDMRRSMHNLLSVMTRHQESYHETLRQFEQERRQLEAYRQRNSTSLQGYIQEGEGP
;
A
#
# COMPACT_ATOMS: atom_id res chain seq x y z
N MET A 1 31.84 36.71 20.29
CA MET A 1 31.22 36.48 18.97
C MET A 1 30.47 35.17 19.06
N THR A 2 29.21 35.22 19.47
CA THR A 2 28.27 34.11 19.38
C THR A 2 27.97 33.95 17.89
N SER A 3 28.49 32.90 17.25
CA SER A 3 28.01 32.51 15.93
C SER A 3 26.50 32.29 16.06
N MET A 4 25.69 33.05 15.32
CA MET A 4 24.29 32.70 15.16
C MET A 4 24.27 31.30 14.55
N GLN A 5 23.94 30.30 15.36
CA GLN A 5 23.73 28.94 14.88
C GLN A 5 22.55 29.03 13.91
N THR A 6 22.81 28.85 12.63
CA THR A 6 21.77 28.81 11.60
C THR A 6 20.89 27.58 11.88
N SER A 7 19.61 27.80 12.18
CA SER A 7 18.65 26.72 12.34
C SER A 7 18.61 25.84 11.09
N SER A 8 18.58 24.52 11.27
CA SER A 8 18.50 23.56 10.17
C SER A 8 17.52 22.41 10.49
N ILE A 9 17.21 21.62 9.47
CA ILE A 9 16.33 20.45 9.55
C ILE A 9 16.68 19.44 8.45
N HIS A 10 16.40 18.17 8.71
CA HIS A 10 16.47 17.10 7.71
C HIS A 10 15.11 16.85 7.05
N PHE A 11 15.13 16.46 5.78
CA PHE A 11 13.97 16.01 5.04
C PHE A 11 14.24 14.62 4.46
N GLY A 12 13.43 13.65 4.86
CA GLY A 12 13.47 12.28 4.36
C GLY A 12 12.31 12.01 3.41
N LEU A 13 12.61 11.64 2.17
CA LEU A 13 11.62 11.22 1.19
C LEU A 13 11.81 9.72 0.88
N LEU A 14 10.75 8.94 0.98
CA LEU A 14 10.70 7.54 0.58
C LEU A 14 9.58 7.34 -0.45
N LEU A 15 9.94 6.92 -1.67
CA LEU A 15 8.98 6.60 -2.71
C LEU A 15 8.78 5.10 -2.81
N HIS A 16 7.53 4.66 -2.67
CA HIS A 16 7.12 3.27 -2.81
C HIS A 16 6.65 2.99 -4.24
N ASN A 17 7.32 2.10 -4.96
CA ASN A 17 6.93 1.72 -6.31
C ASN A 17 6.50 0.25 -6.33
N HIS A 18 5.27 -0.02 -6.76
CA HIS A 18 4.66 -1.33 -6.74
C HIS A 18 3.79 -1.56 -7.97
N GLN A 19 3.81 -2.79 -8.48
CA GLN A 19 2.82 -3.26 -9.42
C GLN A 19 2.30 -4.66 -9.02
N PRO A 20 0.96 -4.87 -9.04
CA PRO A 20 0.33 -6.11 -8.63
C PRO A 20 0.81 -7.32 -9.42
N VAL A 21 0.93 -8.46 -8.75
CA VAL A 21 1.14 -9.76 -9.42
C VAL A 21 -0.07 -10.06 -10.30
N GLY A 22 0.15 -10.23 -11.61
CA GLY A 22 -0.91 -10.50 -12.57
C GLY A 22 -1.59 -9.25 -13.14
N ASN A 23 -1.04 -8.05 -12.88
CA ASN A 23 -1.44 -6.86 -13.61
C ASN A 23 -1.04 -6.97 -15.10
N PHE A 24 -1.68 -6.17 -15.96
CA PHE A 24 -1.41 -6.24 -17.39
C PHE A 24 -0.02 -5.70 -17.74
N PRO A 25 0.71 -6.32 -18.69
CA PRO A 25 2.04 -5.85 -19.09
C PRO A 25 2.09 -4.39 -19.56
N TRP A 26 1.03 -3.91 -20.20
CA TRP A 26 0.95 -2.52 -20.66
C TRP A 26 0.81 -1.52 -19.49
N VAL A 27 0.25 -1.93 -18.35
CA VAL A 27 0.19 -1.09 -17.14
C VAL A 27 1.59 -0.92 -16.56
N PHE A 28 2.36 -2.01 -16.46
CA PHE A 28 3.77 -1.92 -16.06
C PHE A 28 4.55 -0.96 -16.95
N GLN A 29 4.42 -1.09 -18.28
CA GLN A 29 5.11 -0.22 -19.23
C GLN A 29 4.68 1.24 -19.10
N GLN A 30 3.38 1.50 -19.01
CA GLN A 30 2.85 2.86 -18.91
C GLN A 30 3.36 3.55 -17.63
N VAL A 31 3.22 2.92 -16.47
CA VAL A 31 3.64 3.50 -15.19
C VAL A 31 5.17 3.69 -15.16
N TYR A 32 5.92 2.77 -15.77
CA TYR A 32 7.36 2.90 -15.94
C TYR A 32 7.76 4.16 -16.72
N GLU A 33 7.11 4.41 -17.85
CA GLU A 33 7.38 5.59 -18.69
C GLU A 33 6.90 6.88 -18.04
N GLU A 34 5.75 6.87 -17.36
CA GLU A 34 5.11 8.06 -16.83
C GLU A 34 5.63 8.48 -15.44
N SER A 35 6.11 7.54 -14.62
CA SER A 35 6.49 7.80 -13.22
C SER A 35 7.93 7.41 -12.89
N TYR A 36 8.35 6.18 -13.22
CA TYR A 36 9.63 5.67 -12.73
C TYR A 36 10.82 6.25 -13.50
N VAL A 37 10.76 6.29 -14.83
CA VAL A 37 11.83 6.85 -15.67
C VAL A 37 12.05 8.34 -15.40
N PRO A 38 11.02 9.20 -15.42
CA PRO A 38 11.21 10.64 -15.21
C PRO A 38 11.75 10.96 -13.81
N MET A 39 11.37 10.19 -12.79
CA MET A 39 11.91 10.36 -11.43
C MET A 39 13.41 10.06 -11.36
N ILE A 40 13.87 8.96 -11.97
CA ILE A 40 15.31 8.64 -12.03
C ILE A 40 16.07 9.70 -12.85
N GLU A 41 15.49 10.20 -13.95
CA GLU A 41 16.07 11.31 -14.73
C GLU A 41 16.21 12.60 -13.92
N ALA A 42 15.21 12.93 -13.09
CA ALA A 42 15.29 14.08 -12.20
C ALA A 42 16.40 13.93 -11.16
N LEU A 43 16.52 12.76 -10.52
CA LEU A 43 17.60 12.47 -9.57
C LEU A 43 18.99 12.53 -10.23
N GLU A 44 19.12 12.01 -11.46
CA GLU A 44 20.35 12.11 -12.23
C GLU A 44 20.81 13.55 -12.43
N ARG A 45 19.88 14.47 -12.72
CA ARG A 45 20.10 15.91 -12.95
C ARG A 45 20.33 16.72 -11.67
N HIS A 46 19.81 16.27 -10.52
CA HIS A 46 19.92 16.96 -9.22
C HIS A 46 20.75 16.17 -8.21
N PRO A 47 22.10 16.16 -8.35
CA PRO A 47 22.94 15.24 -7.61
C PRO A 47 22.96 15.47 -6.08
N GLN A 48 22.50 16.62 -5.61
CA GLN A 48 22.44 16.96 -4.17
C GLN A 48 21.13 16.51 -3.51
N VAL A 49 20.11 16.12 -4.27
CA VAL A 49 18.85 15.59 -3.73
C VAL A 49 19.03 14.12 -3.39
N ARG A 50 18.94 13.78 -2.11
CA ARG A 50 19.14 12.42 -1.60
C ARG A 50 17.86 11.88 -0.98
N LEU A 51 17.48 10.66 -1.33
CA LEU A 51 16.21 10.06 -0.91
C LEU A 51 16.28 8.53 -0.80
N SER A 52 15.17 7.91 -0.43
CA SER A 52 15.02 6.46 -0.33
C SER A 52 14.00 5.97 -1.37
N LEU A 53 14.25 4.83 -2.01
CA LEU A 53 13.34 4.20 -2.97
C LEU A 53 13.03 2.77 -2.54
N HIS A 54 11.77 2.37 -2.66
CA HIS A 54 11.34 0.98 -2.54
C HIS A 54 10.78 0.52 -3.89
N TYR A 55 11.20 -0.68 -4.33
CA TYR A 55 10.65 -1.36 -5.49
C TYR A 55 10.27 -2.78 -5.08
N THR A 56 9.04 -3.19 -5.35
CA THR A 56 8.62 -4.57 -5.05
C THR A 56 9.33 -5.56 -5.95
N GLY A 57 9.51 -6.79 -5.47
CA GLY A 57 10.20 -7.84 -6.20
C GLY A 57 9.53 -8.18 -7.53
N SER A 58 8.19 -8.16 -7.60
CA SER A 58 7.45 -8.30 -8.88
C SER A 58 7.83 -7.25 -9.92
N LEU A 59 8.07 -6.01 -9.48
CA LEU A 59 8.45 -4.91 -10.35
C LEU A 59 9.93 -5.00 -10.75
N LEU A 60 10.80 -5.41 -9.84
CA LEU A 60 12.21 -5.70 -10.14
C LEU A 60 12.37 -6.87 -11.12
N ASP A 61 11.55 -7.93 -10.99
CA ASP A 61 11.51 -9.04 -11.94
C ASP A 61 11.16 -8.52 -13.36
N TRP A 62 10.14 -7.68 -13.47
CA TRP A 62 9.75 -7.07 -14.75
C TRP A 62 10.85 -6.14 -15.31
N MET A 63 11.46 -5.29 -14.47
CA MET A 63 12.54 -4.40 -14.89
C MET A 63 13.78 -5.17 -15.36
N GLU A 64 14.14 -6.27 -14.71
CA GLU A 64 15.27 -7.10 -15.13
C GLU A 64 15.03 -7.74 -16.52
N GLU A 65 13.80 -8.19 -16.78
CA GLU A 65 13.44 -8.81 -18.05
C GLU A 65 13.33 -7.79 -19.20
N PHE A 66 12.66 -6.65 -18.96
CA PHE A 66 12.27 -5.72 -20.04
C PHE A 66 13.09 -4.42 -20.06
N GLN A 67 13.62 -3.97 -18.92
CA GLN A 67 14.27 -2.67 -18.76
C GLN A 67 15.59 -2.74 -17.96
N PRO A 68 16.53 -3.68 -18.24
CA PRO A 68 17.69 -3.92 -17.37
C PRO A 68 18.63 -2.69 -17.25
N ALA A 69 18.66 -1.82 -18.26
CA ALA A 69 19.42 -0.57 -18.21
C ALA A 69 18.91 0.39 -17.11
N PHE A 70 17.62 0.34 -16.78
CA PHE A 70 17.04 1.14 -15.70
C PHE A 70 17.61 0.75 -14.32
N LEU A 71 17.75 -0.56 -14.07
CA LEU A 71 18.36 -1.04 -12.82
C LEU A 71 19.82 -0.58 -12.68
N GLN A 72 20.56 -0.51 -13.79
CA GLN A 72 21.93 0.02 -13.79
C GLN A 72 21.97 1.51 -13.43
N ARG A 73 21.00 2.30 -13.91
CA ARG A 73 20.88 3.73 -13.54
C ARG A 73 20.64 3.89 -12.05
N ILE A 74 19.72 3.11 -11.47
CA ILE A 74 19.49 3.08 -10.02
C ILE A 74 20.78 2.68 -9.28
N ALA A 75 21.49 1.65 -9.72
CA ALA A 75 22.73 1.22 -9.10
C ALA A 75 23.80 2.34 -9.07
N LEU A 76 23.88 3.18 -10.12
CA LEU A 76 24.76 4.35 -10.14
C LEU A 76 24.34 5.41 -9.11
N LEU A 77 23.04 5.64 -8.92
CA LEU A 77 22.52 6.54 -7.88
C LEU A 77 22.85 6.03 -6.47
N VAL A 78 22.77 4.71 -6.26
CA VAL A 78 23.16 4.06 -5.00
C VAL A 78 24.66 4.20 -4.76
N GLN A 79 25.51 3.91 -5.75
CA GLN A 79 26.97 4.00 -5.65
C GLN A 79 27.46 5.40 -5.27
N ARG A 80 26.77 6.46 -5.73
CA ARG A 80 27.09 7.85 -5.38
C ARG A 80 26.40 8.33 -4.09
N ASN A 81 25.85 7.43 -3.27
CA ASN A 81 25.17 7.69 -1.99
C ASN A 81 23.99 8.65 -2.09
N GLN A 82 23.33 8.71 -3.25
CA GLN A 82 22.18 9.58 -3.46
C GLN A 82 20.87 8.88 -3.13
N VAL A 83 20.78 7.60 -3.48
CA VAL A 83 19.59 6.78 -3.24
C VAL A 83 19.92 5.65 -2.28
N GLU A 84 19.07 5.46 -1.27
CA GLU A 84 19.00 4.22 -0.50
C GLU A 84 17.88 3.33 -1.06
N ILE A 85 18.17 2.05 -1.31
CA ILE A 85 17.13 1.06 -1.64
C ILE A 85 16.61 0.43 -0.35
N VAL A 86 15.30 0.53 -0.17
CA VAL A 86 14.54 0.03 0.98
C VAL A 86 13.98 -1.35 0.65
N GLY A 87 13.94 -2.24 1.64
CA GLY A 87 13.38 -3.58 1.53
C GLY A 87 11.86 -3.62 1.74
N GLY A 88 11.32 -4.82 1.81
CA GLY A 88 9.89 -5.12 1.70
C GLY A 88 9.66 -6.62 1.71
N GLY A 89 8.39 -7.08 1.74
CA GLY A 89 8.11 -8.45 1.33
C GLY A 89 8.17 -8.54 -0.21
N TYR A 90 8.80 -9.59 -0.75
CA TYR A 90 9.11 -9.66 -2.19
C TYR A 90 7.92 -9.43 -3.11
N TYR A 91 6.79 -10.09 -2.85
CA TYR A 91 5.56 -9.92 -3.63
C TYR A 91 4.54 -9.02 -2.95
N GLU A 92 5.02 -8.13 -2.07
CA GLU A 92 4.22 -7.15 -1.32
C GLU A 92 3.03 -7.74 -0.54
N PRO A 93 3.25 -8.72 0.35
CA PRO A 93 2.21 -9.25 1.23
C PRO A 93 1.88 -8.28 2.37
N ILE A 94 0.63 -8.31 2.83
CA ILE A 94 0.29 -7.80 4.17
C ILE A 94 0.91 -8.75 5.19
N LEU A 95 2.03 -8.37 5.78
CA LEU A 95 2.78 -9.26 6.66
C LEU A 95 1.89 -9.90 7.73
N PRO A 96 1.04 -9.17 8.49
CA PRO A 96 0.21 -9.82 9.50
C PRO A 96 -0.74 -10.90 8.96
N SER A 97 -1.12 -10.87 7.69
CA SER A 97 -2.06 -11.83 7.10
C SER A 97 -1.40 -13.10 6.55
N ILE A 98 -0.08 -13.24 6.60
CA ILE A 98 0.62 -14.43 6.11
C ILE A 98 1.32 -15.20 7.24
N PRO A 99 1.63 -16.49 7.04
CA PRO A 99 2.37 -17.28 8.02
C PRO A 99 3.73 -16.67 8.37
N ASP A 100 4.14 -16.83 9.62
CA ASP A 100 5.36 -16.21 10.18
C ASP A 100 6.63 -16.55 9.39
N THR A 101 6.77 -17.81 8.96
CA THR A 101 7.92 -18.26 8.17
C THR A 101 7.97 -17.56 6.81
N ASP A 102 6.81 -17.31 6.18
CA ASP A 102 6.73 -16.59 4.91
C ASP A 102 7.03 -15.10 5.08
N LYS A 103 6.64 -14.47 6.20
CA LYS A 103 6.98 -13.06 6.49
C LYS A 103 8.50 -12.85 6.37
N VAL A 104 9.25 -13.63 7.15
CA VAL A 104 10.72 -13.50 7.22
C VAL A 104 11.37 -13.90 5.91
N ALA A 105 10.91 -15.00 5.29
CA ALA A 105 11.48 -15.50 4.05
C ALA A 105 11.28 -14.52 2.88
N GLN A 106 10.09 -13.93 2.73
CA GLN A 106 9.84 -12.93 1.69
C GLN A 106 10.68 -11.66 1.87
N ILE A 107 10.88 -11.20 3.12
CA ILE A 107 11.76 -10.05 3.40
C ILE A 107 13.20 -10.37 3.03
N ARG A 108 13.73 -11.50 3.52
CA ARG A 108 15.09 -11.94 3.21
C ARG A 108 15.31 -12.14 1.70
N HIS A 109 14.29 -12.61 0.99
CA HIS A 109 14.36 -12.79 -0.46
C HIS A 109 14.55 -11.44 -1.18
N LEU A 110 13.80 -10.40 -0.78
CA LEU A 110 13.97 -9.06 -1.37
C LEU A 110 15.29 -8.42 -0.95
N SER A 111 15.69 -8.57 0.31
CA SER A 111 17.00 -8.10 0.79
C SER A 111 18.17 -8.75 0.01
N ALA A 112 18.10 -10.05 -0.27
CA ALA A 112 19.10 -10.74 -1.08
C ALA A 112 19.14 -10.24 -2.53
N ARG A 113 17.97 -9.97 -3.11
CA ARG A 113 17.83 -9.37 -4.45
C ARG A 113 18.45 -7.96 -4.50
N ILE A 114 18.17 -7.12 -3.50
CA ILE A 114 18.74 -5.78 -3.38
C ILE A 114 20.28 -5.85 -3.26
N GLN A 115 20.81 -6.76 -2.44
CA GLN A 115 22.25 -6.95 -2.29
C GLN A 115 22.92 -7.39 -3.60
N ARG A 116 22.25 -8.25 -4.37
CA ARG A 116 22.73 -8.73 -5.67
C ARG A 116 22.76 -7.61 -6.71
N ASP A 117 21.68 -6.83 -6.81
CA ASP A 117 21.50 -5.86 -7.89
C ASP A 117 22.20 -4.52 -7.62
N PHE A 118 22.23 -4.09 -6.35
CA PHE A 118 22.69 -2.76 -5.95
C PHE A 118 23.91 -2.78 -5.04
N GLY A 119 24.37 -3.96 -4.61
CA GLY A 119 25.56 -4.09 -3.78
C GLY A 119 25.39 -3.64 -2.32
N ILE A 120 24.17 -3.34 -1.87
CA ILE A 120 23.88 -2.84 -0.52
C ILE A 120 22.99 -3.79 0.28
N LYS A 121 23.15 -3.79 1.60
CA LYS A 121 22.22 -4.45 2.52
C LYS A 121 21.06 -3.50 2.83
N ALA A 122 19.83 -3.91 2.52
CA ALA A 122 18.63 -3.19 2.93
C ALA A 122 18.52 -3.21 4.46
N THR A 123 18.47 -2.04 5.09
CA THR A 123 18.27 -1.88 6.55
C THR A 123 16.89 -1.38 6.90
N GLY A 124 16.19 -0.77 5.96
CA GLY A 124 14.81 -0.32 6.09
C GLY A 124 13.84 -1.22 5.38
N MET A 125 12.57 -1.15 5.78
CA MET A 125 11.47 -1.80 5.09
C MET A 125 10.27 -0.87 4.91
N TRP A 126 9.64 -0.92 3.73
CA TRP A 126 8.28 -0.46 3.52
C TRP A 126 7.28 -1.52 4.00
N ILE A 127 6.35 -1.14 4.90
CA ILE A 127 5.25 -2.02 5.31
C ILE A 127 4.09 -1.85 4.35
N ALA A 128 3.75 -2.93 3.65
CA ALA A 128 2.63 -2.99 2.71
C ALA A 128 1.35 -2.46 3.34
N GLU A 129 0.72 -1.50 2.67
CA GLU A 129 -0.48 -0.79 3.14
C GLU A 129 -0.38 -0.20 4.55
N ARG A 130 0.85 -0.01 5.06
CA ARG A 130 1.15 0.40 6.45
C ARG A 130 0.35 -0.41 7.49
N VAL A 131 0.03 -1.67 7.20
CA VAL A 131 -0.72 -2.54 8.13
C VAL A 131 0.22 -3.01 9.25
N TRP A 132 0.09 -2.35 10.40
CA TRP A 132 0.91 -2.63 11.58
C TRP A 132 0.17 -3.52 12.58
N GLU A 133 0.88 -4.49 13.15
CA GLU A 133 0.46 -5.21 14.35
C GLU A 133 1.61 -5.26 15.36
N PRO A 134 1.35 -5.21 16.68
CA PRO A 134 2.40 -5.10 17.71
C PRO A 134 3.48 -6.19 17.68
N GLY A 135 3.20 -7.37 17.12
CA GLY A 135 4.17 -8.47 16.98
C GLY A 135 5.12 -8.36 15.79
N LEU A 136 4.95 -7.38 14.90
CA LEU A 136 5.82 -7.21 13.73
C LEU A 136 7.30 -6.95 14.05
N PRO A 137 7.69 -6.20 15.11
CA PRO A 137 9.10 -5.92 15.38
C PRO A 137 9.96 -7.18 15.48
N HIS A 138 9.43 -8.26 16.07
CA HIS A 138 10.10 -9.55 16.16
C HIS A 138 10.51 -10.08 14.77
N PHE A 139 9.56 -10.20 13.85
CA PHE A 139 9.79 -10.74 12.51
C PHE A 139 10.68 -9.81 11.65
N LEU A 140 10.49 -8.50 11.76
CA LEU A 140 11.33 -7.52 11.05
C LEU A 140 12.80 -7.64 11.48
N ARG A 141 13.07 -7.75 12.79
CA ARG A 141 14.42 -7.95 13.30
C ARG A 141 15.01 -9.30 12.93
N GLU A 142 14.21 -10.36 12.93
CA GLU A 142 14.66 -11.66 12.46
C GLU A 142 15.11 -11.59 10.99
N ALA A 143 14.44 -10.78 10.18
CA ALA A 143 14.80 -10.50 8.78
C ALA A 143 15.88 -9.41 8.61
N GLU A 144 16.55 -9.00 9.70
CA GLU A 144 17.62 -8.00 9.75
C GLU A 144 17.22 -6.56 9.37
N ILE A 145 15.92 -6.25 9.35
CA ILE A 145 15.41 -4.89 9.18
C ILE A 145 15.57 -4.10 10.48
N GLU A 146 15.99 -2.85 10.43
CA GLU A 146 16.26 -2.01 11.60
C GLU A 146 15.28 -0.85 11.75
N TRP A 147 14.67 -0.41 10.64
CA TRP A 147 13.74 0.71 10.64
C TRP A 147 12.62 0.55 9.64
N THR A 148 11.53 1.26 9.87
CA THR A 148 10.40 1.34 8.95
C THR A 148 9.70 2.70 9.07
N ILE A 149 8.70 2.91 8.21
CA ILE A 149 7.84 4.08 8.19
C ILE A 149 6.38 3.63 8.26
N LEU A 150 5.58 4.37 9.03
CA LEU A 150 4.12 4.23 9.12
C LEU A 150 3.48 5.61 9.00
N ASP A 151 2.16 5.69 8.89
CA ASP A 151 1.44 6.96 8.89
C ASP A 151 1.37 7.59 10.29
N ASP A 152 1.37 8.92 10.38
CA ASP A 152 1.23 9.69 11.63
C ASP A 152 0.04 9.28 12.50
N VAL A 153 -1.06 8.82 11.89
CA VAL A 153 -2.23 8.27 12.57
C VAL A 153 -1.87 7.15 13.54
N HIS A 154 -0.87 6.31 13.25
CA HIS A 154 -0.42 5.27 14.19
C HIS A 154 0.05 5.87 15.52
N PHE A 155 0.78 6.98 15.45
CA PHE A 155 1.38 7.68 16.59
C PHE A 155 0.33 8.53 17.32
N LYS A 156 -0.51 9.24 16.57
CA LYS A 156 -1.66 9.97 17.10
C LYS A 156 -2.63 9.04 17.81
N ASN A 157 -2.72 7.79 17.36
CA ASN A 157 -3.58 6.80 17.99
C ASN A 157 -3.21 6.48 19.45
N VAL A 158 -1.99 6.83 19.88
CA VAL A 158 -1.49 6.64 21.25
C VAL A 158 -1.18 7.96 21.96
N GLY A 159 -1.69 9.07 21.43
CA GLY A 159 -1.66 10.38 22.09
C GLY A 159 -0.47 11.26 21.76
N LEU A 160 0.28 10.97 20.68
CA LEU A 160 1.29 11.91 20.17
C LEU A 160 0.65 12.96 19.25
N GLU A 161 1.21 14.16 19.26
CA GLU A 161 0.79 15.27 18.40
C GLU A 161 1.81 15.52 17.27
N ASP A 162 1.47 16.38 16.30
CA ASP A 162 2.37 16.68 15.16
C ASP A 162 3.76 17.16 15.60
N ASN A 163 3.84 17.90 16.71
CA ASN A 163 5.09 18.41 17.26
C ASN A 163 6.01 17.32 17.85
N ASP A 164 5.47 16.12 18.09
CA ASP A 164 6.20 14.97 18.63
C ASP A 164 6.81 14.10 17.53
N LEU A 165 6.56 14.40 16.24
CA LEU A 165 6.87 13.52 15.10
C LEU A 165 8.11 13.94 14.28
N PHE A 166 8.93 14.86 14.79
CA PHE A 166 10.12 15.35 14.09
C PHE A 166 11.37 14.46 14.26
N GLY A 167 11.21 13.16 14.07
CA GLY A 167 12.18 12.12 14.37
C GLY A 167 11.60 10.72 14.19
N TYR A 168 12.27 9.72 14.77
CA TYR A 168 11.73 8.37 14.88
C TYR A 168 11.60 7.95 16.35
N TYR A 169 10.73 6.99 16.61
CA TYR A 169 10.62 6.33 17.90
C TYR A 169 11.16 4.91 17.83
N ALA A 170 11.67 4.41 18.95
CA ALA A 170 11.97 2.99 19.12
C ALA A 170 10.72 2.26 19.61
N THR A 171 10.37 1.15 18.99
CA THR A 171 9.36 0.19 19.48
C THR A 171 10.02 -1.18 19.61
N GLU A 172 9.49 -2.04 20.46
CA GLU A 172 9.99 -3.41 20.61
C GLU A 172 8.87 -4.44 20.73
N ASP A 173 9.16 -5.66 20.31
CA ASP A 173 8.40 -6.87 20.64
C ASP A 173 9.41 -7.99 20.94
N GLN A 174 9.24 -8.67 22.07
CA GLN A 174 10.13 -9.76 22.49
C GLN A 174 11.63 -9.39 22.43
N SER A 175 12.02 -8.20 22.92
CA SER A 175 13.39 -7.64 22.89
C SER A 175 13.92 -7.19 21.52
N SER A 176 13.17 -7.42 20.44
CA SER A 176 13.51 -6.97 19.10
C SER A 176 13.10 -5.51 18.89
N ILE A 177 14.09 -4.60 18.84
CA ILE A 177 13.86 -3.15 18.70
C ILE A 177 13.85 -2.74 17.22
N ILE A 178 12.79 -2.08 16.77
CA ILE A 178 12.68 -1.41 15.46
C ILE A 178 12.53 0.10 15.64
N LYS A 179 13.10 0.88 14.73
CA LYS A 179 12.92 2.33 14.63
C LYS A 179 11.76 2.64 13.69
N VAL A 180 10.82 3.48 14.09
CA VAL A 180 9.62 3.78 13.31
C VAL A 180 9.49 5.28 13.08
N TYR A 181 9.49 5.68 11.82
CA TYR A 181 9.16 7.04 11.39
C TYR A 181 7.66 7.20 11.20
N ALA A 182 7.18 8.42 11.39
CA ALA A 182 5.84 8.83 11.00
C ALA A 182 5.90 9.62 9.69
N THR A 183 5.16 9.17 8.67
CA THR A 183 4.89 9.99 7.49
C THR A 183 4.06 11.20 7.90
N SER A 184 4.54 12.39 7.58
CA SER A 184 3.81 13.64 7.81
C SER A 184 2.60 13.76 6.89
N LYS A 185 1.39 13.87 7.47
CA LYS A 185 0.17 14.20 6.72
C LYS A 185 0.35 15.51 5.95
N SER A 186 0.96 16.53 6.57
CA SER A 186 1.21 17.82 5.89
C SER A 186 1.99 17.64 4.59
N LEU A 187 3.10 16.86 4.61
CA LEU A 187 3.89 16.61 3.41
C LEU A 187 3.13 15.80 2.36
N ARG A 188 2.35 14.78 2.74
CA ARG A 188 1.53 14.00 1.78
C ARG A 188 0.52 14.86 1.03
N TYR A 189 0.00 15.90 1.68
CA TYR A 189 -0.98 16.82 1.11
C TYR A 189 -0.34 18.00 0.36
N THR A 190 0.95 18.28 0.57
CA THR A 190 1.66 19.35 -0.15
C THR A 190 2.53 18.84 -1.31
N ILE A 191 3.09 17.64 -1.21
CA ILE A 191 3.96 17.03 -2.23
C ILE A 191 3.16 15.99 -3.03
N PRO A 192 2.97 16.15 -4.36
CA PRO A 192 3.29 17.30 -5.19
C PRO A 192 2.13 18.32 -5.29
N TRP A 193 1.05 18.21 -4.51
CA TRP A 193 -0.22 18.89 -4.80
C TRP A 193 -0.29 20.41 -4.58
N ARG A 194 0.63 20.99 -3.82
CA ARG A 194 0.66 22.41 -3.47
C ARG A 194 1.88 23.09 -4.09
N PRO A 195 1.90 24.43 -4.25
CA PRO A 195 3.09 25.13 -4.70
C PRO A 195 4.33 24.74 -3.89
N VAL A 196 5.47 24.54 -4.57
CA VAL A 196 6.73 24.09 -3.94
C VAL A 196 7.11 24.95 -2.73
N GLN A 197 6.94 26.26 -2.86
CA GLN A 197 7.28 27.23 -1.82
C GLN A 197 6.52 26.99 -0.51
N GLU A 198 5.27 26.54 -0.56
CA GLU A 198 4.47 26.22 0.64
C GLU A 198 5.11 25.07 1.43
N THR A 199 5.56 24.02 0.73
CA THR A 199 6.25 22.89 1.35
C THR A 199 7.57 23.33 2.01
N ILE A 200 8.33 24.19 1.34
CA ILE A 200 9.63 24.68 1.83
C ILE A 200 9.47 25.59 3.05
N GLU A 201 8.47 26.48 3.03
CA GLU A 201 8.15 27.37 4.16
C GLU A 201 7.67 26.59 5.38
N ASN A 202 6.85 25.56 5.17
CA ASN A 202 6.44 24.64 6.22
C ASN A 202 7.67 24.00 6.88
N MET A 203 8.61 23.44 6.11
CA MET A 203 9.84 22.86 6.67
C MET A 203 10.75 23.90 7.35
N ARG A 204 10.82 25.12 6.81
CA ARG A 204 11.58 26.22 7.44
C ARG A 204 11.05 26.56 8.83
N SER A 205 9.73 26.56 9.00
CA SER A 205 9.10 26.85 10.30
C SER A 205 9.46 25.81 11.38
N LEU A 206 9.89 24.61 10.98
CA LEU A 206 10.23 23.50 11.86
C LEU A 206 11.73 23.42 12.20
N ALA A 207 12.58 24.19 11.53
CA ALA A 207 14.03 24.16 11.68
C ALA A 207 14.48 24.62 13.07
N THR A 208 15.50 23.96 13.61
CA THR A 208 16.01 24.20 14.97
C THR A 208 17.52 24.44 15.00
N PRO A 209 18.04 25.20 15.99
CA PRO A 209 19.48 25.46 16.10
C PRO A 209 20.37 24.22 16.26
N ASP A 210 19.84 23.15 16.87
CA ASP A 210 20.53 21.86 17.03
C ASP A 210 20.49 21.00 15.75
N GLY A 211 19.63 21.33 14.78
CA GLY A 211 19.58 20.70 13.46
C GLY A 211 19.22 19.22 13.45
N SER A 212 18.73 18.66 14.56
CA SER A 212 18.50 17.21 14.67
C SER A 212 17.14 16.77 14.14
N ARG A 213 16.17 17.68 13.97
CA ARG A 213 14.82 17.34 13.52
C ARG A 213 14.84 16.75 12.11
N ILE A 214 13.94 15.80 11.86
CA ILE A 214 13.62 15.32 10.52
C ILE A 214 12.11 15.33 10.31
N VAL A 215 11.68 15.76 9.13
CA VAL A 215 10.33 15.51 8.63
C VAL A 215 10.39 14.48 7.51
N VAL A 216 9.44 13.54 7.51
CA VAL A 216 9.47 12.39 6.60
C VAL A 216 8.18 12.30 5.80
N MET A 217 8.31 11.95 4.52
CA MET A 217 7.19 11.48 3.69
C MET A 217 7.52 10.13 3.08
N GLY A 218 6.69 9.11 3.36
CA GLY A 218 6.58 7.88 2.59
C GLY A 218 5.28 7.88 1.81
N ASP A 219 5.33 7.77 0.48
CA ASP A 219 4.13 7.74 -0.37
C ASP A 219 4.42 7.02 -1.69
N ASP A 220 3.36 6.75 -2.44
CA ASP A 220 3.41 6.03 -3.72
C ASP A 220 4.21 6.82 -4.76
N GLY A 221 5.09 6.14 -5.49
CA GLY A 221 5.87 6.70 -6.60
C GLY A 221 5.00 6.94 -7.83
N GLU A 222 3.93 6.15 -7.98
CA GLU A 222 2.90 6.24 -9.00
C GLU A 222 2.17 7.59 -8.99
N LYS A 223 2.13 8.24 -7.83
CA LYS A 223 1.61 9.61 -7.61
C LYS A 223 2.29 10.65 -8.50
N PHE A 224 3.54 10.40 -8.87
CA PHE A 224 4.37 11.31 -9.65
C PHE A 224 4.33 10.92 -11.14
N GLY A 225 3.15 10.75 -11.72
CA GLY A 225 3.04 10.52 -13.16
C GLY A 225 1.82 9.75 -13.61
N SER A 226 1.64 8.55 -13.05
CA SER A 226 0.66 7.58 -13.56
C SER A 226 -0.78 7.86 -13.11
N TRP A 227 -0.96 8.65 -12.06
CA TRP A 227 -2.29 9.07 -11.64
C TRP A 227 -2.86 10.09 -12.64
N PRO A 228 -4.19 10.18 -12.82
CA PRO A 228 -4.81 11.09 -13.77
C PRO A 228 -4.26 12.52 -13.64
N ASP A 229 -3.88 13.10 -14.77
CA ASP A 229 -3.34 14.46 -14.91
C ASP A 229 -2.00 14.73 -14.17
N THR A 230 -1.39 13.73 -13.53
CA THR A 230 -0.18 13.95 -12.73
C THR A 230 1.11 14.00 -13.55
N ALA A 231 1.23 13.26 -14.66
CA ALA A 231 2.39 13.34 -15.55
C ALA A 231 2.69 14.76 -16.05
N PRO A 232 1.77 15.46 -16.76
CA PRO A 232 2.04 16.81 -17.23
C PRO A 232 2.27 17.81 -16.08
N TYR A 233 1.67 17.56 -14.91
CA TYR A 233 1.86 18.41 -13.73
C TYR A 233 3.24 18.22 -13.07
N CYS A 234 3.65 16.98 -12.83
CA CYS A 234 4.90 16.64 -12.15
C CYS A 234 6.13 16.88 -13.04
N TRP A 235 6.00 16.57 -14.34
CA TRP A 235 7.13 16.56 -15.28
C TRP A 235 7.11 17.73 -16.28
N GLY A 236 6.00 18.45 -16.36
CA GLY A 236 5.81 19.59 -17.25
C GLY A 236 5.29 19.18 -18.63
N SER A 237 4.84 20.18 -19.39
CA SER A 237 4.45 20.04 -20.79
C SER A 237 4.81 21.32 -21.56
N ASP A 238 5.00 21.21 -22.89
CA ASP A 238 5.10 22.35 -23.80
C ASP A 238 6.15 23.41 -23.41
N GLY A 239 7.33 22.96 -22.99
CA GLY A 239 8.46 23.81 -22.62
C GLY A 239 8.35 24.47 -21.23
N ARG A 240 7.34 24.11 -20.43
CA ARG A 240 7.27 24.50 -19.01
C ARG A 240 7.88 23.43 -18.11
N SER A 241 8.60 23.89 -17.09
CA SER A 241 9.14 23.04 -16.03
C SER A 241 8.00 22.38 -15.24
N GLY A 242 8.15 21.10 -14.92
CA GLY A 242 7.24 20.39 -14.02
C GLY A 242 7.48 20.70 -12.55
N TRP A 243 6.53 20.30 -11.70
CA TRP A 243 6.61 20.48 -10.25
C TRP A 243 7.86 19.85 -9.63
N ILE A 244 8.27 18.65 -10.08
CA ILE A 244 9.43 17.95 -9.48
C ILE A 244 10.74 18.69 -9.74
N GLU A 245 10.88 19.25 -10.94
CA GLU A 245 12.04 20.06 -11.29
C GLU A 245 12.14 21.31 -10.39
N GLU A 246 11.03 22.04 -10.24
CA GLU A 246 10.96 23.20 -9.34
C GLU A 246 11.27 22.79 -7.90
N PHE A 247 10.72 21.66 -7.45
CA PHE A 247 10.94 21.14 -6.11
C PHE A 247 12.42 20.82 -5.85
N PHE A 248 13.06 20.07 -6.74
CA PHE A 248 14.46 19.67 -6.58
C PHE A 248 15.40 20.87 -6.65
N ILE A 249 15.20 21.79 -7.61
CA ILE A 249 15.95 23.06 -7.65
C ILE A 249 15.81 23.80 -6.32
N THR A 250 14.60 23.89 -5.78
CA THR A 250 14.34 24.63 -4.54
C THR A 250 14.96 23.95 -3.32
N LEU A 251 14.99 22.61 -3.28
CA LEU A 251 15.73 21.86 -2.26
C LEU A 251 17.23 22.20 -2.31
N GLU A 252 17.84 22.19 -3.49
CA GLU A 252 19.27 22.50 -3.68
C GLU A 252 19.59 23.96 -3.28
N GLN A 253 18.73 24.92 -3.64
CA GLN A 253 18.89 26.32 -3.24
C GLN A 253 18.80 26.53 -1.72
N ASN A 254 18.09 25.65 -1.01
CA ASN A 254 17.91 25.71 0.43
C ASN A 254 18.83 24.75 1.22
N ALA A 255 19.79 24.09 0.56
CA ALA A 255 20.67 23.08 1.15
C ALA A 255 21.51 23.56 2.35
N SER A 256 21.65 24.88 2.54
CA SER A 256 22.33 25.47 3.70
C SER A 256 21.62 25.23 5.04
N TRP A 257 20.31 24.99 5.04
CA TRP A 257 19.51 24.75 6.24
C TRP A 257 18.54 23.55 6.10
N LEU A 258 18.22 23.13 4.88
CA LEU A 258 17.34 22.00 4.61
C LEU A 258 18.16 20.85 4.00
N HIS A 259 18.32 19.77 4.76
CA HIS A 259 19.19 18.67 4.37
C HIS A 259 18.37 17.46 3.89
N THR A 260 18.45 17.13 2.62
CA THR A 260 17.85 15.88 2.11
C THR A 260 18.68 14.68 2.57
N ILE A 261 18.04 13.63 3.08
CA ILE A 261 18.74 12.49 3.67
C ILE A 261 18.01 11.17 3.42
N PRO A 262 18.73 10.09 3.05
CA PRO A 262 18.17 8.74 3.09
C PRO A 262 17.81 8.32 4.52
N LEU A 263 16.67 7.67 4.70
CA LEU A 263 16.10 7.45 6.04
C LEU A 263 16.95 6.53 6.92
N GLY A 264 17.64 5.56 6.33
CA GLY A 264 18.57 4.70 7.06
C GLY A 264 19.83 5.43 7.52
N GLU A 265 20.26 6.46 6.80
CA GLU A 265 21.39 7.30 7.23
C GLU A 265 21.03 8.11 8.47
N TYR A 266 19.85 8.74 8.48
CA TYR A 266 19.33 9.42 9.67
C TYR A 266 19.19 8.42 10.83
N ALA A 267 18.59 7.25 10.58
CA ALA A 267 18.33 6.23 11.59
C ALA A 267 19.62 5.73 12.27
N ARG A 268 20.76 5.70 11.57
CA ARG A 268 22.06 5.30 12.13
C ARG A 268 22.76 6.40 12.93
N THR A 269 22.42 7.66 12.66
CA THR A 269 23.20 8.82 13.14
C THR A 269 22.56 9.49 14.35
N TYR A 270 21.22 9.56 14.39
CA TYR A 270 20.48 10.24 15.46
C TYR A 270 19.88 9.24 16.45
N PRO A 271 19.75 9.57 17.74
CA PRO A 271 18.99 8.76 18.68
C PRO A 271 17.48 8.85 18.44
N ALA A 272 16.73 7.86 18.93
CA ALA A 272 15.26 7.93 18.94
C ALA A 272 14.78 9.10 19.80
N LEU A 273 13.65 9.72 19.41
CA LEU A 273 12.95 10.71 20.24
C LEU A 273 12.49 10.11 21.57
N GLY A 274 12.16 8.82 21.56
CA GLY A 274 11.77 8.07 22.72
C GLY A 274 11.37 6.65 22.37
N ARG A 275 10.67 6.01 23.30
CA ARG A 275 10.05 4.70 23.10
C ARG A 275 8.56 4.86 22.87
N ILE A 276 7.99 4.05 21.99
CA ILE A 276 6.56 4.00 21.69
C ILE A 276 6.09 2.55 21.56
N TYR A 277 4.79 2.32 21.75
CA TYR A 277 4.10 1.09 21.36
C TYR A 277 2.89 1.47 20.52
N LEU A 278 2.84 0.96 19.29
CA LEU A 278 1.80 1.31 18.32
C LEU A 278 0.73 0.21 18.29
N PRO A 279 -0.57 0.57 18.25
CA PRO A 279 -1.66 -0.39 18.19
C PRO A 279 -1.79 -0.97 16.78
N THR A 280 -2.61 -2.02 16.63
CA THR A 280 -3.01 -2.49 15.30
C THR A 280 -3.71 -1.37 14.53
N SER A 281 -3.15 -0.97 13.39
CA SER A 281 -3.65 0.16 12.59
C SER A 281 -3.10 0.11 11.16
N SER A 282 -3.58 1.04 10.35
CA SER A 282 -3.03 1.46 9.05
C SER A 282 -3.30 2.97 8.91
N TYR A 283 -3.16 3.54 7.71
CA TYR A 283 -3.62 4.89 7.38
C TYR A 283 -5.15 5.02 7.56
N ILE A 284 -5.64 6.23 7.82
CA ILE A 284 -7.03 6.45 8.25
C ILE A 284 -8.06 5.94 7.23
N GLU A 285 -7.77 6.08 5.94
CA GLU A 285 -8.63 5.63 4.85
C GLU A 285 -8.80 4.10 4.87
N MET A 286 -7.73 3.35 5.13
CA MET A 286 -7.81 1.89 5.32
C MET A 286 -8.72 1.51 6.49
N THR A 287 -8.70 2.28 7.58
CA THR A 287 -9.59 2.03 8.73
C THR A 287 -11.06 2.29 8.40
N GLU A 288 -11.34 3.24 7.50
CA GLU A 288 -12.69 3.47 6.97
C GLU A 288 -13.13 2.31 6.07
N TRP A 289 -12.28 1.92 5.10
CA TRP A 289 -12.61 0.89 4.12
C TRP A 289 -12.75 -0.49 4.74
N ALA A 290 -12.07 -0.77 5.85
CA ALA A 290 -12.22 -2.04 6.56
C ALA A 290 -13.58 -2.18 7.29
N LEU A 291 -14.40 -1.12 7.37
CA LEU A 291 -15.72 -1.17 8.01
C LEU A 291 -16.82 -1.72 7.07
N PRO A 292 -17.90 -2.29 7.63
CA PRO A 292 -19.11 -2.58 6.85
C PRO A 292 -19.67 -1.33 6.15
N PRO A 293 -20.33 -1.45 4.99
CA PRO A 293 -20.61 -0.33 4.08
C PRO A 293 -21.31 0.87 4.73
N GLN A 294 -22.36 0.62 5.54
CA GLN A 294 -23.11 1.67 6.23
C GLN A 294 -22.28 2.38 7.32
N LYS A 295 -21.40 1.62 8.00
CA LYS A 295 -20.51 2.15 9.04
C LYS A 295 -19.36 2.93 8.43
N SER A 296 -18.77 2.41 7.35
CA SER A 296 -17.77 3.12 6.53
C SER A 296 -18.33 4.48 6.06
N TYR A 297 -19.54 4.52 5.49
CA TYR A 297 -20.18 5.78 5.08
C TYR A 297 -20.38 6.77 6.24
N THR A 298 -20.85 6.28 7.39
CA THR A 298 -21.03 7.13 8.59
C THR A 298 -19.69 7.66 9.12
N PHE A 299 -18.66 6.82 9.10
CA PHE A 299 -17.30 7.16 9.50
C PHE A 299 -16.72 8.25 8.59
N GLY A 300 -16.75 8.06 7.26
CA GLY A 300 -16.23 9.04 6.30
C GLY A 300 -16.93 10.40 6.44
N LYS A 301 -18.25 10.44 6.60
CA LYS A 301 -18.97 11.72 6.87
C LYS A 301 -18.50 12.41 8.15
N LEU A 302 -18.31 11.64 9.22
CA LEU A 302 -17.87 12.18 10.50
C LEU A 302 -16.45 12.71 10.40
N LEU A 303 -15.57 11.95 9.72
CA LEU A 303 -14.19 12.32 9.46
C LEU A 303 -14.14 13.65 8.71
N HIS A 304 -14.79 13.75 7.56
CA HIS A 304 -14.83 14.98 6.76
C HIS A 304 -15.40 16.17 7.54
N ARG A 305 -16.49 15.97 8.30
CA ARG A 305 -17.04 17.05 9.14
C ARG A 305 -16.02 17.55 10.17
N LEU A 306 -15.32 16.65 10.84
CA LEU A 306 -14.33 17.01 11.85
C LEU A 306 -13.08 17.65 11.23
N GLU A 307 -12.68 17.24 10.03
CA GLU A 307 -11.62 17.90 9.25
C GLU A 307 -12.03 19.33 8.86
N ASP A 308 -13.25 19.53 8.36
CA ASP A 308 -13.79 20.84 8.01
C ASP A 308 -13.90 21.77 9.23
N GLU A 309 -14.29 21.22 10.37
CA GLU A 309 -14.37 21.92 11.66
C GLU A 309 -12.99 22.10 12.33
N LYS A 310 -11.92 21.55 11.76
CA LYS A 310 -10.53 21.55 12.31
C LYS A 310 -10.47 21.03 13.75
N ARG A 311 -11.21 19.94 14.02
CA ARG A 311 -11.27 19.29 15.34
C ARG A 311 -10.22 18.20 15.48
N ASP A 312 -8.95 18.57 15.29
CA ASP A 312 -7.81 17.65 15.47
C ASP A 312 -7.78 17.06 16.88
N ASP A 313 -8.26 17.84 17.87
CA ASP A 313 -8.46 17.43 19.25
C ASP A 313 -9.40 16.22 19.41
N ILE A 314 -10.35 16.03 18.49
CA ILE A 314 -11.23 14.85 18.44
C ILE A 314 -10.69 13.80 17.45
N LEU A 315 -10.22 14.22 16.27
CA LEU A 315 -9.80 13.32 15.19
C LEU A 315 -8.76 12.30 15.65
N GLN A 316 -7.82 12.71 16.50
CA GLN A 316 -6.81 11.81 17.08
C GLN A 316 -7.37 10.62 17.87
N PHE A 317 -8.63 10.69 18.34
CA PHE A 317 -9.31 9.62 19.06
C PHE A 317 -10.25 8.78 18.18
N MET A 318 -10.42 9.17 16.91
CA MET A 318 -11.27 8.45 15.98
C MET A 318 -10.61 7.14 15.54
N ARG A 319 -11.34 6.02 15.63
CA ARG A 319 -10.87 4.69 15.23
C ARG A 319 -11.91 4.02 14.34
N GLY A 320 -11.43 3.49 13.21
CA GLY A 320 -12.24 2.68 12.29
C GLY A 320 -12.07 1.18 12.52
N GLY A 321 -12.24 0.41 11.45
CA GLY A 321 -11.83 -0.99 11.41
C GLY A 321 -10.32 -1.14 11.26
N PHE A 322 -9.87 -2.39 11.12
CA PHE A 322 -8.48 -2.71 10.77
C PHE A 322 -8.47 -3.76 9.66
N TRP A 323 -7.34 -3.90 8.98
CA TRP A 323 -7.25 -4.62 7.70
C TRP A 323 -7.88 -6.04 7.72
N ARG A 324 -7.71 -6.83 8.79
CA ARG A 324 -8.28 -8.20 8.82
C ARG A 324 -9.81 -8.22 8.74
N ASN A 325 -10.49 -7.11 9.02
CA ASN A 325 -11.94 -7.04 8.84
C ASN A 325 -12.35 -7.19 7.35
N PHE A 326 -11.44 -7.03 6.39
CA PHE A 326 -11.72 -7.41 4.99
C PHE A 326 -12.03 -8.91 4.83
N LEU A 327 -11.46 -9.77 5.68
CA LEU A 327 -11.77 -11.21 5.74
C LEU A 327 -13.20 -11.46 6.24
N VAL A 328 -13.78 -10.54 7.02
CA VAL A 328 -15.17 -10.63 7.46
C VAL A 328 -16.10 -10.00 6.42
N ARG A 329 -15.68 -8.86 5.87
CA ARG A 329 -16.47 -8.04 4.95
C ARG A 329 -16.73 -8.76 3.63
N TYR A 330 -15.72 -9.46 3.09
CA TYR A 330 -15.80 -10.16 1.82
C TYR A 330 -15.46 -11.64 2.03
N HIS A 331 -16.47 -12.50 1.90
CA HIS A 331 -16.27 -13.94 1.99
C HIS A 331 -15.35 -14.46 0.87
N GLU A 332 -15.33 -13.80 -0.29
CA GLU A 332 -14.41 -14.13 -1.39
C GLU A 332 -12.94 -13.89 -0.99
N ILE A 333 -12.67 -12.84 -0.20
CA ILE A 333 -11.33 -12.56 0.37
C ILE A 333 -10.98 -13.61 1.42
N ASN A 334 -11.92 -13.95 2.32
CA ASN A 334 -11.70 -15.00 3.32
C ASN A 334 -11.36 -16.32 2.65
N ASN A 335 -12.14 -16.71 1.64
CA ASN A 335 -11.94 -17.94 0.88
C ASN A 335 -10.53 -17.98 0.26
N GLN A 336 -10.15 -16.93 -0.47
CA GLN A 336 -8.82 -16.83 -1.09
C GLN A 336 -7.70 -16.92 -0.04
N HIS A 337 -7.86 -16.24 1.10
CA HIS A 337 -6.88 -16.26 2.19
C HIS A 337 -6.76 -17.63 2.86
N LYS A 338 -7.88 -18.30 3.11
CA LYS A 338 -7.87 -19.63 3.75
C LYS A 338 -7.37 -20.71 2.80
N LYS A 339 -7.65 -20.59 1.50
CA LYS A 339 -6.98 -21.36 0.45
C LYS A 339 -5.48 -21.13 0.47
N MET A 340 -5.01 -19.88 0.56
CA MET A 340 -3.58 -19.57 0.69
C MET A 340 -2.94 -20.27 1.90
N LEU A 341 -3.58 -20.27 3.08
CA LEU A 341 -3.07 -20.98 4.26
C LEU A 341 -3.03 -22.50 4.07
N ARG A 342 -4.04 -23.07 3.40
CA ARG A 342 -4.09 -24.50 3.07
C ARG A 342 -2.95 -24.88 2.11
N VAL A 343 -2.76 -24.10 1.05
CA VAL A 343 -1.68 -24.28 0.07
C VAL A 343 -0.32 -24.07 0.71
N HIS A 344 -0.18 -23.10 1.62
CA HIS A 344 1.04 -22.92 2.42
C HIS A 344 1.40 -24.21 3.14
N LYS A 345 0.46 -24.82 3.88
CA LYS A 345 0.71 -26.11 4.53
C LYS A 345 1.12 -27.18 3.53
N ALA A 346 0.45 -27.26 2.37
CA ALA A 346 0.78 -28.22 1.33
C ALA A 346 2.24 -28.09 0.86
N VAL A 347 2.64 -26.87 0.50
CA VAL A 347 4.00 -26.53 0.02
C VAL A 347 5.04 -26.81 1.09
N TYR A 348 4.77 -26.48 2.35
CA TYR A 348 5.71 -26.67 3.45
C TYR A 348 5.90 -28.14 3.84
N ASP A 349 4.84 -28.96 3.94
CA ASP A 349 5.06 -30.40 4.15
C ASP A 349 5.67 -31.10 2.91
N ALA A 350 5.68 -30.44 1.74
CA ALA A 350 6.42 -30.87 0.54
C ALA A 350 7.88 -30.33 0.50
N GLY A 351 8.34 -29.65 1.54
CA GLY A 351 9.73 -29.22 1.71
C GLY A 351 10.02 -27.75 1.40
N ALA A 352 9.00 -26.94 1.04
CA ALA A 352 9.14 -25.50 0.80
C ALA A 352 10.29 -25.12 -0.14
N THR A 353 10.36 -25.77 -1.31
CA THR A 353 11.31 -25.42 -2.38
C THR A 353 10.60 -24.74 -3.55
N PRO A 354 11.33 -24.08 -4.47
CA PRO A 354 10.76 -23.61 -5.72
C PRO A 354 10.04 -24.72 -6.50
N GLU A 355 10.59 -25.93 -6.53
CA GLU A 355 10.01 -27.11 -7.19
C GLU A 355 8.74 -27.59 -6.49
N ALA A 356 8.65 -27.43 -5.17
CA ALA A 356 7.45 -27.70 -4.38
C ALA A 356 6.40 -26.59 -4.46
N GLY A 357 6.65 -25.51 -5.22
CA GLY A 357 5.69 -24.43 -5.46
C GLY A 357 5.86 -23.18 -4.60
N LEU A 358 6.94 -23.04 -3.82
CA LEU A 358 7.13 -21.93 -2.88
C LEU A 358 6.99 -20.54 -3.52
N ILE A 359 7.63 -20.32 -4.68
CA ILE A 359 7.55 -19.02 -5.36
C ILE A 359 6.12 -18.71 -5.82
N HIS A 360 5.36 -19.73 -6.22
CA HIS A 360 3.96 -19.55 -6.58
C HIS A 360 3.08 -19.25 -5.36
N LEU A 361 3.34 -19.88 -4.22
CA LEU A 361 2.70 -19.53 -2.96
C LEU A 361 2.96 -18.06 -2.59
N TRP A 362 4.21 -17.61 -2.64
CA TRP A 362 4.54 -16.21 -2.31
C TRP A 362 3.94 -15.20 -3.28
N LYS A 363 3.88 -15.51 -4.57
CA LYS A 363 3.14 -14.69 -5.56
C LYS A 363 1.66 -14.58 -5.22
N ALA A 364 1.06 -15.66 -4.74
CA ALA A 364 -0.34 -15.68 -4.32
C ALA A 364 -0.59 -14.93 -3.00
N GLN A 365 0.46 -14.53 -2.27
CA GLN A 365 0.36 -13.72 -1.06
C GLN A 365 0.40 -12.22 -1.34
N ALA A 366 0.53 -11.79 -2.61
CA ALA A 366 0.43 -10.39 -2.99
C ALA A 366 -0.91 -9.80 -2.56
N ASN A 367 -0.85 -8.67 -1.87
CA ASN A 367 -1.99 -8.18 -1.08
C ASN A 367 -3.17 -7.66 -1.90
N ASP A 368 -2.97 -7.25 -3.15
CA ASP A 368 -3.90 -6.40 -3.91
C ASP A 368 -5.33 -6.92 -3.97
N THR A 369 -5.52 -8.24 -3.92
CA THR A 369 -6.85 -8.87 -3.99
C THR A 369 -7.37 -9.32 -2.63
N TYR A 370 -6.68 -9.01 -1.55
CA TYR A 370 -7.10 -9.33 -0.19
C TYR A 370 -7.78 -8.18 0.54
N TRP A 371 -8.07 -7.08 -0.15
CA TRP A 371 -8.85 -5.96 0.37
C TRP A 371 -9.45 -5.12 -0.77
N HIS A 372 -10.17 -4.05 -0.42
CA HIS A 372 -10.63 -3.05 -1.40
C HIS A 372 -10.75 -1.68 -0.73
N GLY A 373 -10.21 -0.66 -1.40
CA GLY A 373 -10.33 0.74 -1.01
C GLY A 373 -11.31 1.51 -1.89
N LEU A 374 -10.80 2.51 -2.63
CA LEU A 374 -11.60 3.31 -3.57
C LEU A 374 -11.67 2.68 -4.98
N PHE A 375 -10.58 2.10 -5.45
CA PHE A 375 -10.46 1.46 -6.76
C PHE A 375 -9.62 0.18 -6.66
N GLY A 376 -9.68 -0.66 -7.69
CA GLY A 376 -8.93 -1.91 -7.73
C GLY A 376 -9.38 -2.90 -6.65
N GLY A 377 -8.40 -3.49 -5.96
CA GLY A 377 -8.67 -4.47 -4.89
C GLY A 377 -9.10 -5.85 -5.40
N ILE A 378 -9.81 -6.58 -4.55
CA ILE A 378 -10.50 -7.86 -4.86
C ILE A 378 -11.39 -7.76 -6.10
N TYR A 379 -11.90 -6.58 -6.47
CA TYR A 379 -12.75 -6.40 -7.66
C TYR A 379 -12.00 -6.55 -8.99
N MET A 380 -10.67 -6.49 -9.00
CA MET A 380 -9.86 -6.73 -10.20
C MET A 380 -9.87 -8.21 -10.59
N GLY A 381 -10.85 -8.62 -11.41
CA GLY A 381 -11.06 -10.03 -11.77
C GLY A 381 -9.84 -10.71 -12.41
N HIS A 382 -9.03 -9.97 -13.18
CA HIS A 382 -7.81 -10.48 -13.80
C HIS A 382 -6.71 -10.75 -12.76
N VAL A 383 -6.47 -9.83 -11.83
CA VAL A 383 -5.52 -10.01 -10.71
C VAL A 383 -5.99 -11.14 -9.80
N ARG A 384 -7.29 -11.18 -9.45
CA ARG A 384 -7.86 -12.27 -8.62
C ARG A 384 -7.68 -13.64 -9.29
N SER A 385 -7.95 -13.73 -10.59
CA SER A 385 -7.70 -14.95 -11.38
C SER A 385 -6.22 -15.34 -11.36
N ALA A 386 -5.30 -14.37 -11.45
CA ALA A 386 -3.85 -14.62 -11.38
C ALA A 386 -3.41 -15.14 -9.99
N ILE A 387 -4.00 -14.64 -8.91
CA ILE A 387 -3.73 -15.15 -7.55
C ILE A 387 -4.20 -16.59 -7.40
N TYR A 388 -5.43 -16.93 -7.82
CA TYR A 388 -5.89 -18.33 -7.83
C TYR A 388 -5.02 -19.21 -8.74
N HIS A 389 -4.59 -18.70 -9.90
CA HIS A 389 -3.65 -19.42 -10.76
C HIS A 389 -2.37 -19.79 -10.01
N HIS A 390 -1.80 -18.87 -9.25
CA HIS A 390 -0.61 -19.12 -8.44
C HIS A 390 -0.88 -20.07 -7.27
N LEU A 391 -2.03 -19.97 -6.59
CA LEU A 391 -2.44 -20.92 -5.55
C LEU A 391 -2.52 -22.35 -6.08
N ILE A 392 -3.26 -22.56 -7.17
CA ILE A 392 -3.46 -23.88 -7.77
C ILE A 392 -2.14 -24.42 -8.33
N LYS A 393 -1.29 -23.55 -8.89
CA LYS A 393 0.02 -23.96 -9.38
C LYS A 393 0.97 -24.39 -8.26
N ALA A 394 0.97 -23.68 -7.12
CA ALA A 394 1.72 -24.07 -5.94
C ALA A 394 1.21 -25.39 -5.36
N GLU A 395 -0.10 -25.54 -5.23
CA GLU A 395 -0.73 -26.77 -4.75
C GLU A 395 -0.43 -27.98 -5.66
N ASN A 396 -0.52 -27.81 -6.98
CA ASN A 396 -0.13 -28.83 -7.95
C ASN A 396 1.32 -29.30 -7.78
N ALA A 397 2.24 -28.37 -7.55
CA ALA A 397 3.65 -28.70 -7.36
C ALA A 397 3.88 -29.46 -6.05
N ALA A 398 3.24 -29.03 -4.96
CA ALA A 398 3.31 -29.69 -3.66
C ALA A 398 2.70 -31.10 -3.69
N ASP A 399 1.51 -31.24 -4.28
CA ASP A 399 0.79 -32.51 -4.34
C ASP A 399 1.47 -33.54 -5.25
N ARG A 400 2.12 -33.11 -6.34
CA ARG A 400 2.93 -34.01 -7.17
C ARG A 400 4.04 -34.68 -6.36
N SER A 401 4.64 -33.95 -5.41
CA SER A 401 5.68 -34.50 -4.53
C SER A 401 5.12 -35.51 -3.52
N ARG A 402 3.83 -35.40 -3.18
CA ARG A 402 3.15 -36.25 -2.19
C ARG A 402 2.52 -37.50 -2.79
N PHE A 403 1.87 -37.35 -3.95
CA PHE A 403 1.04 -38.39 -4.57
C PHE A 403 1.63 -38.92 -5.89
N GLY A 404 2.69 -38.30 -6.42
CA GLY A 404 3.25 -38.63 -7.73
C GLY A 404 2.34 -38.21 -8.87
N ASP A 405 2.50 -38.87 -10.03
CA ASP A 405 1.72 -38.60 -11.26
C ASP A 405 0.47 -39.50 -11.41
N GLY A 406 0.13 -40.28 -10.38
CA GLY A 406 -1.02 -41.18 -10.38
C GLY A 406 -2.35 -40.46 -10.14
N HIS A 407 -3.46 -41.14 -10.46
CA HIS A 407 -4.79 -40.67 -10.07
C HIS A 407 -4.98 -40.76 -8.56
N TRP A 408 -5.53 -39.70 -7.97
CA TRP A 408 -5.81 -39.67 -6.54
C TRP A 408 -7.03 -38.81 -6.27
N GLN A 409 -7.72 -39.14 -5.19
CA GLN A 409 -8.83 -38.36 -4.66
C GLN A 409 -8.87 -38.51 -3.15
N ARG A 410 -9.16 -37.43 -2.45
CA ARG A 410 -9.44 -37.41 -1.02
C ARG A 410 -10.58 -36.45 -0.73
N TYR A 411 -11.16 -36.61 0.46
CA TYR A 411 -12.08 -35.64 1.00
C TYR A 411 -11.86 -35.49 2.49
N GLU A 412 -12.23 -34.35 3.05
CA GLU A 412 -12.28 -34.12 4.48
C GLU A 412 -13.40 -33.13 4.85
N PHE A 413 -13.86 -33.23 6.10
CA PHE A 413 -14.65 -32.18 6.73
C PHE A 413 -13.71 -31.35 7.60
N THR A 414 -13.70 -30.04 7.40
CA THR A 414 -12.88 -29.12 8.17
C THR A 414 -13.49 -27.74 8.15
N ASP A 415 -13.39 -27.04 9.27
CA ASP A 415 -13.59 -25.60 9.35
C ASP A 415 -12.54 -24.86 8.51
N PHE A 416 -12.86 -24.66 7.24
CA PHE A 416 -11.96 -24.09 6.24
C PHE A 416 -11.93 -22.57 6.43
N ASP A 417 -13.09 -21.95 6.58
CA ASP A 417 -13.24 -20.50 6.60
C ASP A 417 -13.04 -19.86 7.99
N ARG A 418 -12.99 -20.68 9.05
CA ARG A 418 -12.76 -20.36 10.47
C ARG A 418 -13.97 -19.75 11.16
N ASP A 419 -15.17 -20.21 10.81
CA ASP A 419 -16.44 -19.80 11.41
C ASP A 419 -17.00 -20.81 12.44
N SER A 420 -16.24 -21.87 12.79
CA SER A 420 -16.62 -23.00 13.66
C SER A 420 -17.62 -24.01 13.07
N GLN A 421 -17.85 -23.97 11.76
CA GLN A 421 -18.61 -24.97 11.02
C GLN A 421 -17.70 -25.68 10.01
N ASP A 422 -17.95 -26.97 9.76
CA ASP A 422 -17.11 -27.73 8.83
C ASP A 422 -17.64 -27.65 7.39
N GLU A 423 -16.75 -27.30 6.47
CA GLU A 423 -16.94 -27.44 5.02
C GLU A 423 -16.49 -28.84 4.56
N LEU A 424 -17.09 -29.33 3.48
CA LEU A 424 -16.63 -30.53 2.77
C LEU A 424 -15.64 -30.12 1.67
N ILE A 425 -14.39 -30.54 1.84
CA ILE A 425 -13.31 -30.29 0.90
C ILE A 425 -13.01 -31.58 0.14
N VAL A 426 -13.22 -31.60 -1.18
CA VAL A 426 -12.87 -32.73 -2.05
C VAL A 426 -11.74 -32.32 -2.98
N GLU A 427 -10.64 -33.06 -2.98
CA GLU A 427 -9.44 -32.75 -3.78
C GLU A 427 -9.05 -33.99 -4.57
N SER A 428 -8.55 -33.79 -5.79
CA SER A 428 -8.09 -34.87 -6.67
C SER A 428 -6.95 -34.42 -7.57
N ASP A 429 -6.39 -35.32 -8.37
CA ASP A 429 -5.40 -34.98 -9.39
C ASP A 429 -5.95 -34.05 -10.49
N GLN A 430 -7.27 -33.99 -10.68
CA GLN A 430 -7.92 -33.23 -11.75
C GLN A 430 -8.57 -31.91 -11.30
N GLN A 431 -9.19 -31.92 -10.12
CA GLN A 431 -9.96 -30.79 -9.61
C GLN A 431 -10.08 -30.77 -8.09
N ASN A 432 -10.38 -29.59 -7.55
CA ASN A 432 -10.84 -29.43 -6.17
C ASN A 432 -12.26 -28.86 -6.15
N LEU A 433 -13.10 -29.34 -5.23
CA LEU A 433 -14.48 -28.92 -5.03
C LEU A 433 -14.68 -28.63 -3.54
N TYR A 434 -14.95 -27.37 -3.19
CA TYR A 434 -15.18 -26.99 -1.79
C TYR A 434 -16.63 -26.62 -1.58
N ILE A 435 -17.28 -27.32 -0.66
CA ILE A 435 -18.72 -27.32 -0.48
C ILE A 435 -19.04 -26.91 0.96
N ASP A 436 -19.99 -26.01 1.13
CA ASP A 436 -20.53 -25.61 2.43
C ASP A 436 -21.90 -26.30 2.63
N PRO A 437 -21.98 -27.37 3.46
CA PRO A 437 -23.22 -28.08 3.73
C PRO A 437 -24.24 -27.23 4.49
N GLN A 438 -23.79 -26.30 5.33
CA GLN A 438 -24.64 -25.47 6.18
C GLN A 438 -25.32 -24.37 5.38
N ARG A 439 -24.67 -23.90 4.31
CA ARG A 439 -25.23 -22.98 3.31
C ARG A 439 -25.86 -23.72 2.14
N GLY A 440 -26.74 -24.68 2.44
CA GLY A 440 -27.56 -25.38 1.44
C GLY A 440 -26.77 -26.23 0.44
N GLY A 441 -25.56 -26.69 0.79
CA GLY A 441 -24.71 -27.47 -0.10
C GLY A 441 -24.07 -26.63 -1.21
N THR A 442 -23.76 -25.36 -0.92
CA THR A 442 -23.17 -24.43 -1.90
C THR A 442 -21.74 -24.89 -2.25
N LEU A 443 -21.45 -25.07 -3.54
CA LEU A 443 -20.08 -25.16 -4.03
C LEU A 443 -19.50 -23.74 -4.10
N PHE A 444 -18.53 -23.41 -3.25
CA PHE A 444 -17.97 -22.06 -3.14
C PHE A 444 -16.58 -21.92 -3.78
N GLU A 445 -15.89 -23.03 -4.05
CA GLU A 445 -14.65 -23.05 -4.83
C GLU A 445 -14.61 -24.26 -5.76
N TRP A 446 -14.19 -24.03 -7.01
CA TRP A 446 -13.98 -25.10 -7.99
C TRP A 446 -12.70 -24.84 -8.78
N ASP A 447 -11.63 -25.53 -8.38
CA ASP A 447 -10.34 -25.44 -9.03
C ASP A 447 -10.23 -26.48 -10.14
N MET A 448 -9.98 -26.01 -11.36
CA MET A 448 -9.55 -26.83 -12.49
C MET A 448 -8.02 -26.92 -12.48
N ARG A 449 -7.48 -28.02 -11.94
CA ARG A 449 -6.05 -28.14 -11.65
C ARG A 449 -5.20 -28.11 -12.91
N ARG A 450 -5.65 -28.72 -14.02
CA ARG A 450 -4.93 -28.74 -15.30
C ARG A 450 -4.72 -27.35 -15.90
N SER A 451 -5.72 -26.47 -15.80
CA SER A 451 -5.66 -25.10 -16.34
C SER A 451 -5.25 -24.07 -15.28
N MET A 452 -5.09 -24.50 -14.03
CA MET A 452 -4.81 -23.65 -12.87
C MET A 452 -5.77 -22.46 -12.81
N HIS A 453 -7.07 -22.78 -12.85
CA HIS A 453 -8.13 -21.78 -12.89
C HIS A 453 -9.24 -22.16 -11.92
N ASN A 454 -9.64 -21.22 -11.07
CA ASN A 454 -10.82 -21.37 -10.23
C ASN A 454 -12.06 -20.86 -10.99
N LEU A 455 -12.96 -21.78 -11.37
CA LEU A 455 -14.19 -21.49 -12.11
C LEU A 455 -15.17 -20.61 -11.33
N LEU A 456 -15.03 -20.55 -10.01
CA LEU A 456 -15.85 -19.76 -9.10
C LEU A 456 -15.10 -18.54 -8.57
N SER A 457 -14.03 -18.09 -9.22
CA SER A 457 -13.37 -16.81 -8.94
C SER A 457 -14.22 -15.62 -9.42
N VAL A 458 -15.46 -15.55 -8.94
CA VAL A 458 -16.45 -14.50 -9.19
C VAL A 458 -16.62 -13.64 -7.93
N MET A 459 -17.41 -12.57 -8.04
CA MET A 459 -17.75 -11.72 -6.90
C MET A 459 -19.26 -11.63 -6.75
N THR A 460 -19.73 -11.69 -5.51
CA THR A 460 -21.07 -11.27 -5.15
C THR A 460 -21.19 -9.76 -5.35
N ARG A 461 -22.38 -9.30 -5.74
CA ARG A 461 -22.66 -7.85 -5.80
C ARG A 461 -22.81 -7.32 -4.38
N HIS A 462 -21.76 -6.69 -3.87
CA HIS A 462 -21.75 -6.07 -2.54
C HIS A 462 -22.19 -4.61 -2.61
N GLN A 463 -22.75 -4.12 -1.50
CA GLN A 463 -22.91 -2.68 -1.32
C GLN A 463 -21.57 -2.08 -0.87
N GLU A 464 -21.22 -0.93 -1.42
CA GLU A 464 -20.05 -0.13 -1.03
C GLU A 464 -20.50 1.18 -0.38
N SER A 465 -19.67 1.77 0.48
CA SER A 465 -20.02 3.02 1.19
C SER A 465 -20.27 4.18 0.23
N TYR A 466 -19.43 4.30 -0.80
CA TYR A 466 -19.54 5.33 -1.84
C TYR A 466 -20.79 5.20 -2.72
N HIS A 467 -21.49 4.06 -2.73
CA HIS A 467 -22.80 3.95 -3.40
C HIS A 467 -23.84 4.88 -2.76
N GLU A 468 -23.75 5.15 -1.45
CA GLU A 468 -24.66 6.09 -0.78
C GLU A 468 -24.42 7.52 -1.23
N THR A 469 -23.16 7.93 -1.40
CA THR A 469 -22.79 9.23 -1.98
C THR A 469 -23.38 9.40 -3.37
N LEU A 470 -23.27 8.38 -4.23
CA LEU A 470 -23.87 8.41 -5.57
C LEU A 470 -25.40 8.50 -5.54
N ARG A 471 -26.06 7.78 -4.61
CA ARG A 471 -27.52 7.86 -4.44
C ARG A 471 -27.96 9.26 -4.04
N GLN A 472 -27.25 9.91 -3.12
CA GLN A 472 -27.58 11.25 -2.65
C GLN A 472 -27.37 12.29 -3.75
N PHE A 473 -26.24 12.23 -4.46
CA PHE A 473 -25.98 13.10 -5.59
C PHE A 473 -27.08 13.02 -6.66
N GLU A 474 -27.51 11.80 -7.01
CA GLU A 474 -28.57 11.58 -7.99
C GLU A 474 -29.94 12.08 -7.49
N GLN A 475 -30.23 11.96 -6.19
CA GLN A 475 -31.45 12.52 -5.60
C GLN A 475 -31.46 14.05 -5.67
N GLU A 476 -30.36 14.70 -5.30
CA GLU A 476 -30.21 16.16 -5.37
C GLU A 476 -30.33 16.67 -6.81
N ARG A 477 -29.68 16.00 -7.77
CA ARG A 477 -29.81 16.31 -9.20
C ARG A 477 -31.26 16.29 -9.66
N ARG A 478 -32.02 15.25 -9.31
CA ARG A 478 -33.45 15.12 -9.66
C ARG A 478 -34.30 16.21 -9.02
N GLN A 479 -34.03 16.58 -7.77
CA GLN A 479 -34.73 17.68 -7.09
C GLN A 479 -34.46 19.03 -7.76
N LEU A 480 -33.20 19.31 -8.12
CA LEU A 480 -32.81 20.51 -8.87
C LEU A 480 -33.47 20.58 -10.25
N GLU A 481 -33.54 19.46 -10.97
CA GLU A 481 -34.24 19.36 -12.26
C GLU A 481 -35.74 19.64 -12.11
N ALA A 482 -36.40 19.04 -11.11
CA ALA A 482 -37.81 19.28 -10.83
C ALA A 482 -38.09 20.75 -10.42
N TYR A 483 -37.20 21.38 -9.64
CA TYR A 483 -37.29 22.79 -9.26
C TYR A 483 -37.15 23.70 -10.49
N ARG A 484 -36.15 23.46 -11.34
CA ARG A 484 -35.95 24.21 -12.60
C ARG A 484 -37.15 24.08 -13.54
N GLN A 485 -37.72 22.89 -13.67
CA GLN A 485 -38.93 22.68 -14.47
C GLN A 485 -40.10 23.50 -13.93
N ARG A 486 -40.41 23.42 -12.63
CA ARG A 486 -41.50 24.20 -12.01
C ARG A 486 -41.33 25.72 -12.20
N ASN A 487 -40.11 26.23 -12.02
CA ASN A 487 -39.83 27.65 -12.17
C ASN A 487 -39.82 28.13 -13.64
N SER A 488 -39.46 27.26 -14.57
CA SER A 488 -39.57 27.55 -16.01
C SER A 488 -41.04 27.63 -16.46
N THR A 489 -41.93 26.82 -15.86
CA THR A 489 -43.37 26.86 -16.12
C THR A 489 -44.03 28.10 -15.49
N SER A 490 -43.55 28.55 -14.31
CA SER A 490 -44.07 29.79 -13.69
C SER A 490 -43.62 31.06 -14.41
N LEU A 491 -42.44 31.09 -15.03
CA LEU A 491 -41.98 32.19 -15.87
C LEU A 491 -42.75 32.30 -17.20
N GLN A 492 -43.22 31.19 -17.76
CA GLN A 492 -44.15 31.21 -18.91
C GLN A 492 -45.55 31.69 -18.53
N GLY A 493 -46.01 31.45 -17.29
CA GLY A 493 -47.27 31.99 -16.77
C GLY A 493 -47.26 33.51 -16.56
N TYR A 494 -46.12 34.09 -16.16
CA TYR A 494 -45.98 35.54 -15.97
C TYR A 494 -45.85 36.35 -17.26
N ILE A 495 -45.48 35.71 -18.39
CA ILE A 495 -45.41 36.39 -19.70
C ILE A 495 -46.80 36.44 -20.39
N GLN A 496 -47.78 35.63 -19.96
CA GLN A 496 -49.12 35.64 -20.55
C GLN A 496 -50.18 36.51 -19.84
N GLU A 497 -49.90 37.07 -18.66
CA GLU A 497 -50.86 37.92 -17.92
C GLU A 497 -50.54 39.44 -17.97
N GLY A 498 -49.57 39.86 -18.79
CA GLY A 498 -49.11 41.26 -18.88
C GLY A 498 -49.69 42.10 -20.03
N GLU A 499 -50.61 41.58 -20.85
CA GLU A 499 -51.27 42.34 -21.91
C GLU A 499 -52.80 42.27 -21.80
N GLY A 500 -53.39 43.36 -21.30
CA GLY A 500 -54.76 43.76 -21.64
C GLY A 500 -55.55 44.37 -20.47
N PRO A 501 -56.37 45.41 -20.70
CA PRO A 501 -56.69 46.10 -21.96
C PRO A 501 -55.93 47.43 -22.17
#